data_AF-A0A6N4AM61-F1
#
_entry.id   AF-A0A6N4AM61-F1
#
_cell.length_a   1.000
_cell.length_b   1.000
_cell.length_c   1.000
_cell.angle_alpha   90.00
_cell.angle_beta   90.00
_cell.angle_gamma   90.00
#
_symmetry.space_group_name_H-M   'P 1'
#
loop_
_entity.id
_entity.type
_entity.pdbx_description
1 polymer ?
#
loop_
_entity_poly.entity_id
_entity_poly.type
_entity_poly.pdbx_seq_one_letter_code
_entity_poly.pdbx_strand_id
1 'polypeptide(L)'
;MGVIAGVTTNPSLIAKEGRDYATVLKEIAQIVDGTISGEVKATTEDAEGMIEEGRAIYALDPKHMVVKIPMTVEGLKAIKVLSSEGIPTNCTLIFSANQALLAARAGATYVSPFLGRLDDISQPGIELIETITAMFSRFPEIKTEIICASVRNPIHVADCALAGADIATVPYKVIEQMTKHPLTDQGIIKFQDDYRKVFGDK
;
A
#
# COMPACT_ATOMS: atom_id res chain seq x y z
N MET A 1 -18.05 3.38 -1.75
CA MET A 1 -17.46 4.13 -0.62
C MET A 1 -16.73 5.39 -1.07
N GLY A 2 -16.10 5.43 -2.25
CA GLY A 2 -15.51 6.68 -2.79
C GLY A 2 -14.24 7.15 -2.07
N VAL A 3 -13.61 6.28 -1.28
CA VAL A 3 -12.43 6.60 -0.45
C VAL A 3 -11.19 5.76 -0.82
N ILE A 4 -11.27 4.96 -1.87
CA ILE A 4 -10.19 4.05 -2.29
C ILE A 4 -9.42 4.70 -3.45
N ALA A 5 -8.12 4.91 -3.26
CA ALA A 5 -7.24 5.57 -4.23
C ALA A 5 -6.36 4.60 -5.03
N GLY A 6 -6.43 3.30 -4.75
CA GLY A 6 -5.61 2.27 -5.38
C GLY A 6 -5.73 0.92 -4.68
N VAL A 7 -5.05 -0.09 -5.23
CA VAL A 7 -5.00 -1.46 -4.68
C VAL A 7 -3.56 -1.94 -4.66
N THR A 8 -3.16 -2.59 -3.56
CA THR A 8 -1.91 -3.35 -3.54
C THR A 8 -2.20 -4.84 -3.52
N THR A 9 -1.49 -5.58 -4.37
CA THR A 9 -1.56 -7.05 -4.40
C THR A 9 -0.25 -7.64 -3.89
N ASN A 10 -0.27 -8.94 -3.64
CA ASN A 10 0.92 -9.76 -3.48
C ASN A 10 0.61 -11.18 -3.96
N PRO A 11 1.64 -12.00 -4.27
CA PRO A 11 1.44 -13.35 -4.79
C PRO A 11 0.62 -14.22 -3.84
N SER A 12 0.76 -14.06 -2.51
CA SER A 12 -0.01 -14.84 -1.53
C SER A 12 -1.50 -14.52 -1.54
N LEU A 13 -1.90 -13.27 -1.82
CA LEU A 13 -3.32 -12.89 -1.94
C LEU A 13 -3.94 -13.49 -3.19
N ILE A 14 -3.23 -13.46 -4.31
CA ILE A 14 -3.75 -13.98 -5.58
C ILE A 14 -3.71 -15.52 -5.62
N ALA A 15 -2.70 -16.15 -5.02
CA ALA A 15 -2.63 -17.61 -4.88
C ALA A 15 -3.83 -18.19 -4.10
N LYS A 16 -4.37 -17.45 -3.12
CA LYS A 16 -5.57 -17.87 -2.38
C LYS A 16 -6.83 -17.93 -3.24
N GLU A 17 -6.89 -17.13 -4.30
CA GLU A 17 -8.01 -17.11 -5.25
C GLU A 17 -7.90 -18.27 -6.28
N GLY A 18 -6.71 -18.86 -6.44
CA GLY A 18 -6.47 -19.95 -7.40
C GLY A 18 -6.59 -19.52 -8.88
N ARG A 19 -6.52 -18.22 -9.15
CA ARG A 19 -6.71 -17.63 -10.49
C ARG A 19 -5.39 -17.23 -11.13
N ASP A 20 -5.40 -17.08 -12.46
CA ASP A 20 -4.27 -16.56 -13.21
C ASP A 20 -3.95 -15.11 -12.79
N TYR A 21 -2.67 -14.85 -12.52
CA TYR A 21 -2.20 -13.61 -11.94
C TYR A 21 -2.42 -12.40 -12.84
N ALA A 22 -2.07 -12.50 -14.12
CA ALA A 22 -2.20 -11.41 -15.07
C ALA A 22 -3.68 -11.08 -15.34
N THR A 23 -4.53 -12.10 -15.38
CA THR A 23 -5.98 -11.94 -15.53
C THR A 23 -6.58 -11.16 -14.36
N VAL A 24 -6.23 -11.52 -13.13
CA VAL A 24 -6.71 -10.82 -11.93
C VAL A 24 -6.26 -9.36 -11.91
N LEU A 25 -5.00 -9.07 -12.23
CA LEU A 25 -4.52 -7.69 -12.29
C LEU A 25 -5.26 -6.84 -13.33
N LYS A 26 -5.53 -7.40 -14.51
CA LYS A 26 -6.32 -6.71 -15.56
C LYS A 26 -7.76 -6.43 -15.11
N GLU A 27 -8.40 -7.35 -14.40
CA GLU A 27 -9.75 -7.12 -13.86
C GLU A 27 -9.74 -6.02 -12.80
N ILE A 28 -8.76 -6.01 -11.89
CA ILE A 28 -8.62 -4.93 -10.90
C ILE A 28 -8.45 -3.58 -11.60
N ALA A 29 -7.64 -3.52 -12.67
CA ALA A 29 -7.44 -2.31 -13.47
C ALA A 29 -8.69 -1.79 -14.18
N GLN A 30 -9.70 -2.63 -14.39
CA GLN A 30 -11.00 -2.22 -14.93
C GLN A 30 -11.95 -1.68 -13.86
N ILE A 31 -11.67 -1.95 -12.58
CA ILE A 31 -12.53 -1.59 -11.44
C ILE A 31 -11.98 -0.36 -10.71
N VAL A 32 -10.66 -0.21 -10.66
CA VAL A 32 -9.96 0.78 -9.84
C VAL A 32 -9.33 1.84 -10.74
N ASP A 33 -9.80 3.09 -10.63
CA ASP A 33 -9.25 4.24 -11.36
C ASP A 33 -7.88 4.73 -10.81
N GLY A 34 -7.37 4.06 -9.77
CA GLY A 34 -6.16 4.40 -9.04
C GLY A 34 -4.98 3.46 -9.31
N THR A 35 -3.90 3.61 -8.56
CA THR A 35 -2.68 2.81 -8.76
C THR A 35 -2.85 1.36 -8.32
N ILE A 36 -2.22 0.42 -9.04
CA ILE A 36 -2.29 -1.02 -8.77
C ILE A 36 -0.88 -1.57 -8.64
N SER A 37 -0.48 -1.96 -7.43
CA SER A 37 0.82 -2.62 -7.22
C SER A 37 0.73 -4.11 -7.56
N GLY A 38 1.35 -4.51 -8.68
CA GLY A 38 1.57 -5.90 -9.08
C GLY A 38 3.01 -6.34 -8.78
N GLU A 39 3.18 -7.41 -8.01
CA GLU A 39 4.47 -7.95 -7.59
C GLU A 39 5.09 -8.90 -8.62
N VAL A 40 6.42 -8.85 -8.76
CA VAL A 40 7.23 -9.87 -9.45
C VAL A 40 7.08 -11.22 -8.76
N LYS A 41 7.47 -12.32 -9.43
CA LYS A 41 7.33 -13.65 -8.84
C LYS A 41 8.24 -13.79 -7.64
N ALA A 42 7.73 -14.41 -6.57
CA ALA A 42 8.51 -14.64 -5.35
C ALA A 42 9.69 -15.62 -5.54
N THR A 43 9.72 -16.34 -6.66
CA THR A 43 10.77 -17.32 -7.03
C THR A 43 11.87 -16.72 -7.90
N THR A 44 11.72 -15.47 -8.35
CA THR A 44 12.72 -14.80 -9.19
C THR A 44 13.71 -14.09 -8.28
N GLU A 45 14.99 -14.45 -8.35
CA GLU A 45 16.02 -13.99 -7.41
C GLU A 45 17.02 -13.01 -8.02
N ASP A 46 17.15 -12.99 -9.36
CA ASP A 46 18.07 -12.14 -10.10
C ASP A 46 17.41 -10.88 -10.67
N ALA A 47 18.21 -9.84 -10.91
CA ALA A 47 17.69 -8.56 -11.38
C ALA A 47 17.12 -8.62 -12.81
N GLU A 48 17.71 -9.42 -13.71
CA GLU A 48 17.27 -9.51 -15.10
C GLU A 48 15.86 -10.07 -15.19
N GLY A 49 15.59 -11.17 -14.47
CA GLY A 49 14.26 -11.75 -14.37
C GLY A 49 13.24 -10.78 -13.75
N MET A 50 13.59 -10.06 -12.69
CA MET A 50 12.69 -9.06 -12.08
C MET A 50 12.38 -7.90 -13.04
N ILE A 51 13.34 -7.49 -13.87
CA ILE A 51 13.15 -6.43 -14.87
C ILE A 51 12.20 -6.91 -15.97
N GLU A 52 12.40 -8.13 -16.50
CA GLU A 52 11.52 -8.71 -17.53
C GLU A 52 10.08 -8.85 -17.02
N GLU A 53 9.91 -9.40 -15.82
CA GLU A 53 8.61 -9.53 -15.18
C GLU A 53 7.98 -8.17 -14.90
N GLY A 54 8.78 -7.20 -14.43
CA GLY A 54 8.32 -5.84 -14.18
C GLY A 54 7.77 -5.15 -15.43
N ARG A 55 8.48 -5.26 -16.56
CA ARG A 55 8.00 -4.74 -17.85
C ARG A 55 6.70 -5.43 -18.29
N ALA A 56 6.60 -6.75 -18.11
CA ALA A 56 5.39 -7.49 -18.45
C ALA A 56 4.19 -7.08 -17.58
N ILE A 57 4.39 -6.88 -16.28
CA ILE A 57 3.37 -6.39 -15.33
C ILE A 57 2.91 -4.99 -15.71
N TYR A 58 3.85 -4.08 -15.97
CA TYR A 58 3.53 -2.70 -16.37
C TYR A 58 2.74 -2.64 -17.68
N ALA A 59 3.08 -3.49 -18.66
CA ALA A 59 2.40 -3.57 -19.94
C ALA A 59 0.94 -4.04 -19.86
N LEU A 60 0.48 -4.59 -18.73
CA LEU A 60 -0.92 -4.99 -18.54
C LEU A 60 -1.85 -3.76 -18.58
N ASP A 61 -1.42 -2.67 -17.94
CA ASP A 61 -2.10 -1.36 -17.97
C ASP A 61 -1.12 -0.26 -17.51
N PRO A 62 -0.36 0.35 -18.43
CA PRO A 62 0.64 1.38 -18.11
C PRO A 62 0.07 2.61 -17.38
N LYS A 63 -1.24 2.83 -17.42
CA LYS A 63 -1.87 3.97 -16.74
C LYS A 63 -1.93 3.78 -15.23
N HIS A 64 -2.14 2.55 -14.77
CA HIS A 64 -2.42 2.27 -13.36
C HIS A 64 -1.35 1.36 -12.70
N MET A 65 -0.63 0.56 -13.47
CA MET A 65 0.27 -0.45 -12.93
C MET A 65 1.55 0.13 -12.33
N VAL A 66 1.86 -0.35 -11.12
CA VAL A 66 3.11 -0.11 -10.39
C VAL A 66 3.77 -1.45 -10.13
N VAL A 67 5.05 -1.58 -10.47
CA VAL A 67 5.78 -2.84 -10.32
C VAL A 67 6.31 -2.96 -8.89
N LYS A 68 5.84 -3.95 -8.16
CA LYS A 68 6.23 -4.20 -6.78
C LYS A 68 7.40 -5.19 -6.72
N ILE A 69 8.48 -4.79 -6.04
CA ILE A 69 9.77 -5.48 -6.05
C ILE A 69 10.26 -5.64 -4.61
N PRO A 70 10.72 -6.84 -4.19
CA PRO A 70 11.21 -7.03 -2.83
C PRO A 70 12.52 -6.27 -2.56
N MET A 71 12.71 -5.84 -1.32
CA MET A 71 13.96 -5.26 -0.83
C MET A 71 15.09 -6.31 -0.81
N THR A 72 15.86 -6.36 -1.89
CA THR A 72 17.11 -7.14 -2.02
C THR A 72 18.11 -6.36 -2.87
N VAL A 73 19.38 -6.79 -2.92
CA VAL A 73 20.38 -6.16 -3.79
C VAL A 73 19.95 -6.23 -5.26
N GLU A 74 19.47 -7.38 -5.72
CA GLU A 74 18.97 -7.55 -7.09
C GLU A 74 17.69 -6.76 -7.34
N GLY A 75 16.80 -6.68 -6.34
CA GLY A 75 15.60 -5.85 -6.40
C GLY A 75 15.92 -4.36 -6.55
N LEU A 76 16.95 -3.84 -5.85
CA LEU A 76 17.42 -2.46 -6.01
C LEU A 76 17.99 -2.19 -7.40
N LYS A 77 18.72 -3.15 -7.99
CA LYS A 77 19.19 -3.06 -9.38
C LYS A 77 18.01 -3.01 -10.36
N ALA A 78 17.01 -3.87 -10.17
CA ALA A 78 15.80 -3.90 -10.98
C ALA A 78 15.01 -2.59 -10.88
N ILE A 79 14.82 -2.06 -9.66
CA ILE A 79 14.20 -0.75 -9.41
C ILE A 79 14.93 0.34 -10.18
N LYS A 80 16.26 0.36 -10.13
CA LYS A 80 17.07 1.38 -10.82
C LYS A 80 16.84 1.37 -12.34
N VAL A 81 16.80 0.19 -12.94
CA VAL A 81 16.56 0.04 -14.38
C VAL A 81 15.14 0.46 -14.74
N LEU A 82 14.12 -0.09 -14.06
CA LEU A 82 12.72 0.20 -14.35
C LEU A 82 12.37 1.69 -14.13
N SER A 83 12.91 2.30 -13.07
CA SER A 83 12.76 3.73 -12.82
C SER A 83 13.37 4.59 -13.94
N SER A 84 14.54 4.20 -14.46
CA SER A 84 15.16 4.89 -15.61
C SER A 84 14.37 4.76 -16.91
N GLU A 85 13.51 3.74 -17.01
CA GLU A 85 12.56 3.53 -18.11
C GLU A 85 11.22 4.24 -17.90
N GLY A 86 11.06 4.96 -16.78
CA GLY A 86 9.82 5.64 -16.41
C GLY A 86 8.73 4.70 -15.88
N ILE A 87 9.08 3.46 -15.51
CA ILE A 87 8.15 2.49 -14.93
C ILE A 87 8.09 2.70 -13.41
N PRO A 88 6.91 3.02 -12.84
CA PRO A 88 6.79 3.26 -11.41
C PRO A 88 6.97 1.96 -10.63
N THR A 89 7.70 2.04 -9.52
CA THR A 89 8.03 0.88 -8.69
C THR A 89 7.66 1.06 -7.22
N ASN A 90 7.25 -0.03 -6.58
CA ASN A 90 6.96 -0.10 -5.15
C ASN A 90 7.91 -1.11 -4.49
N CYS A 91 8.87 -0.62 -3.70
CA CYS A 91 9.76 -1.51 -2.97
C CYS A 91 9.09 -2.06 -1.70
N THR A 92 8.91 -3.38 -1.63
CA THR A 92 8.21 -4.07 -0.54
C THR A 92 9.15 -4.81 0.40
N LEU A 93 8.63 -5.34 1.51
CA LEU A 93 9.39 -6.05 2.55
C LEU A 93 10.47 -5.17 3.21
N ILE A 94 10.14 -3.91 3.45
CA ILE A 94 10.99 -2.97 4.18
C ILE A 94 10.70 -3.09 5.67
N PHE A 95 11.76 -3.26 6.46
CA PHE A 95 11.73 -3.42 7.92
C PHE A 95 12.71 -2.49 8.64
N SER A 96 13.39 -1.60 7.91
CA SER A 96 14.34 -0.63 8.47
C SER A 96 14.40 0.64 7.64
N ALA A 97 14.78 1.76 8.26
CA ALA A 97 14.91 3.04 7.58
C ALA A 97 16.00 2.99 6.48
N ASN A 98 17.11 2.31 6.74
CA ASN A 98 18.18 2.17 5.74
C ASN A 98 17.71 1.45 4.47
N GLN A 99 16.85 0.44 4.59
CA GLN A 99 16.24 -0.20 3.42
C GLN A 99 15.35 0.78 2.64
N ALA A 100 14.52 1.57 3.33
CA ALA A 100 13.71 2.60 2.67
C ALA A 100 14.57 3.65 1.94
N LEU A 101 15.67 4.09 2.57
CA LEU A 101 16.60 5.04 1.96
C LEU A 101 17.26 4.47 0.70
N LEU A 102 17.71 3.23 0.73
CA LEU A 102 18.30 2.56 -0.43
C LEU A 102 17.31 2.43 -1.58
N ALA A 103 16.06 2.03 -1.30
CA ALA A 103 15.00 1.95 -2.30
C ALA A 103 14.69 3.32 -2.92
N ALA A 104 14.56 4.37 -2.10
CA ALA A 104 14.35 5.73 -2.58
C ALA A 104 15.52 6.20 -3.48
N ARG A 105 16.77 5.93 -3.09
CA ARG A 105 17.97 6.28 -3.88
C ARG A 105 18.11 5.44 -5.17
N ALA A 106 17.55 4.23 -5.20
CA ALA A 106 17.44 3.46 -6.44
C ALA A 106 16.41 4.05 -7.41
N GLY A 107 15.50 4.92 -6.93
CA GLY A 107 14.47 5.56 -7.75
C GLY A 107 13.09 4.95 -7.59
N ALA A 108 12.82 4.27 -6.47
CA ALA A 108 11.49 3.75 -6.18
C ALA A 108 10.46 4.88 -6.11
N THR A 109 9.29 4.67 -6.73
CA THR A 109 8.14 5.57 -6.59
C THR A 109 7.56 5.47 -5.19
N TYR A 110 7.47 4.24 -4.66
CA TYR A 110 6.95 3.95 -3.35
C TYR A 110 7.88 3.05 -2.54
N VAL A 111 7.85 3.20 -1.23
CA VAL A 111 8.40 2.23 -0.26
C VAL A 111 7.28 1.70 0.62
N SER A 112 7.24 0.39 0.83
CA SER A 112 6.24 -0.28 1.67
C SER A 112 6.88 -0.89 2.93
N PRO A 113 7.05 -0.11 4.02
CA PRO A 113 7.39 -0.64 5.35
C PRO A 113 6.25 -1.48 5.95
N PHE A 114 6.59 -2.64 6.52
CA PHE A 114 5.60 -3.61 7.02
C PHE A 114 5.39 -3.49 8.54
N LEU A 115 4.70 -2.44 9.00
CA LEU A 115 4.60 -2.12 10.43
C LEU A 115 3.99 -3.25 11.26
N GLY A 116 2.88 -3.86 10.81
CA GLY A 116 2.21 -4.90 11.59
C GLY A 116 3.02 -6.19 11.74
N ARG A 117 4.00 -6.46 10.89
CA ARG A 117 4.93 -7.59 11.07
C ARG A 117 6.01 -7.29 12.10
N LEU A 118 6.34 -6.01 12.31
CA LEU A 118 7.21 -5.60 13.43
C LEU A 118 6.45 -5.74 14.75
N ASP A 119 5.18 -5.34 14.78
CA ASP A 119 4.34 -5.50 15.98
C ASP A 119 4.22 -6.98 16.39
N ASP A 120 4.10 -7.90 15.43
CA ASP A 120 4.07 -9.34 15.67
C ASP A 120 5.32 -9.87 16.42
N ILE A 121 6.46 -9.15 16.34
CA ILE A 121 7.72 -9.49 17.03
C ILE A 121 8.04 -8.52 18.18
N SER A 122 7.02 -7.84 18.71
CA SER A 122 7.13 -6.88 19.84
C SER A 122 8.00 -5.66 19.56
N GLN A 123 8.17 -5.28 18.29
CA GLN A 123 8.79 -4.01 17.91
C GLN A 123 7.69 -3.05 17.46
N PRO A 124 7.56 -1.84 18.05
CA PRO A 124 6.57 -0.87 17.62
C PRO A 124 6.78 -0.50 16.15
N GLY A 125 5.94 -1.01 15.26
CA GLY A 125 6.10 -0.82 13.83
C GLY A 125 5.90 0.63 13.39
N ILE A 126 5.14 1.41 14.17
CA ILE A 126 4.90 2.82 13.89
C ILE A 126 6.18 3.68 13.99
N GLU A 127 7.11 3.33 14.88
CA GLU A 127 8.39 4.05 15.03
C GLU A 127 9.22 4.00 13.74
N LEU A 128 9.09 2.90 12.97
CA LEU A 128 9.73 2.81 11.65
C LEU A 128 9.13 3.84 10.67
N ILE A 129 7.81 4.03 10.69
CA ILE A 129 7.12 4.99 9.81
C ILE A 129 7.54 6.42 10.16
N GLU A 130 7.54 6.76 11.44
CA GLU A 130 7.99 8.07 11.93
C GLU A 130 9.46 8.33 11.53
N THR A 131 10.32 7.32 11.70
CA THR A 131 11.74 7.41 11.33
C THR A 131 11.92 7.63 9.84
N ILE A 132 11.23 6.88 8.99
CA ILE A 132 11.33 7.02 7.52
C ILE A 132 10.82 8.40 7.10
N THR A 133 9.67 8.83 7.61
CA THR A 133 9.09 10.14 7.29
C THR A 133 10.01 11.28 7.69
N ALA A 134 10.51 11.25 8.94
CA ALA A 134 11.46 12.24 9.44
C ALA A 134 12.75 12.25 8.62
N MET A 135 13.26 11.07 8.23
CA MET A 135 14.46 10.95 7.40
C MET A 135 14.24 11.49 5.98
N PHE A 136 13.16 11.10 5.30
CA PHE A 136 12.84 11.58 3.94
C PHE A 136 12.65 13.09 3.92
N SER A 137 12.04 13.68 4.96
CA SER A 137 11.86 15.14 5.07
C SER A 137 13.18 15.94 5.05
N ARG A 138 14.33 15.31 5.35
CA ARG A 138 15.65 15.94 5.31
C ARG A 138 16.27 16.01 3.92
N PHE A 139 15.69 15.31 2.94
CA PHE A 139 16.19 15.21 1.58
C PHE A 139 15.10 15.65 0.59
N PRO A 140 14.96 16.96 0.31
CA PRO A 140 13.90 17.48 -0.57
C PRO A 140 13.88 16.86 -1.98
N GLU A 141 15.00 16.28 -2.41
CA GLU A 141 15.14 15.56 -3.68
C GLU A 141 14.51 14.15 -3.66
N ILE A 142 14.27 13.56 -2.49
CA ILE A 142 13.53 12.30 -2.36
C ILE A 142 12.05 12.59 -2.59
N LYS A 143 11.50 12.03 -3.67
CA LYS A 143 10.07 12.11 -4.04
C LYS A 143 9.33 10.80 -3.80
N THR A 144 10.01 9.80 -3.26
CA THR A 144 9.45 8.49 -2.95
C THR A 144 8.40 8.63 -1.85
N GLU A 145 7.21 8.09 -2.10
CA GLU A 145 6.09 8.09 -1.17
C GLU A 145 6.13 6.85 -0.25
N ILE A 146 5.67 7.01 0.99
CA ILE A 146 5.65 5.99 2.03
C ILE A 146 4.27 5.34 2.05
N ILE A 147 4.22 4.05 1.71
CA ILE A 147 3.03 3.21 1.85
C ILE A 147 3.13 2.42 3.16
N CYS A 148 2.39 2.83 4.18
CA CYS A 148 2.15 1.99 5.35
C CYS A 148 1.50 0.66 4.94
N ALA A 149 2.25 -0.43 5.03
CA ALA A 149 1.81 -1.77 4.65
C ALA A 149 1.79 -2.72 5.84
N SER A 150 1.09 -3.85 5.71
CA SER A 150 0.82 -4.76 6.85
C SER A 150 -0.01 -4.12 7.97
N VAL A 151 -0.92 -3.20 7.62
CA VAL A 151 -1.91 -2.64 8.54
C VAL A 151 -2.80 -3.75 9.12
N ARG A 152 -3.03 -3.75 10.45
CA ARG A 152 -3.77 -4.81 11.15
C ARG A 152 -5.11 -4.35 11.74
N ASN A 153 -5.25 -3.08 12.06
CA ASN A 153 -6.38 -2.54 12.79
C ASN A 153 -6.59 -1.03 12.46
N PRO A 154 -7.71 -0.42 12.84
CA PRO A 154 -7.98 0.99 12.58
C PRO A 154 -6.98 1.96 13.25
N ILE A 155 -6.38 1.58 14.38
CA ILE A 155 -5.41 2.42 15.10
C ILE A 155 -4.18 2.64 14.23
N HIS A 156 -3.65 1.59 13.58
CA HIS A 156 -2.52 1.73 12.65
C HIS A 156 -2.80 2.73 11.53
N VAL A 157 -4.04 2.84 11.06
CA VAL A 157 -4.40 3.77 9.98
C VAL A 157 -4.30 5.20 10.46
N ALA A 158 -4.85 5.49 11.64
CA ALA A 158 -4.75 6.81 12.25
C ALA A 158 -3.28 7.16 12.58
N ASP A 159 -2.55 6.22 13.18
CA ASP A 159 -1.15 6.42 13.57
C ASP A 159 -0.26 6.65 12.35
N CYS A 160 -0.45 5.89 11.26
CA CYS A 160 0.28 6.11 10.01
C CYS A 160 0.05 7.52 9.44
N ALA A 161 -1.19 8.00 9.46
CA ALA A 161 -1.51 9.35 9.02
C ALA A 161 -0.85 10.41 9.92
N LEU A 162 -0.86 10.21 11.24
CA LEU A 162 -0.20 11.10 12.21
C LEU A 162 1.33 11.09 12.08
N ALA A 163 1.91 9.93 11.75
CA ALA A 163 3.34 9.77 11.50
C ALA A 163 3.80 10.41 10.18
N GLY A 164 2.86 10.86 9.34
CA GLY A 164 3.13 11.55 8.08
C GLY A 164 3.40 10.64 6.89
N ALA A 165 2.92 9.39 6.93
CA ALA A 165 2.94 8.53 5.74
C ALA A 165 2.01 9.08 4.65
N ASP A 166 2.42 8.94 3.39
CA ASP A 166 1.64 9.42 2.24
C ASP A 166 0.42 8.53 1.96
N ILE A 167 0.57 7.22 2.15
CA ILE A 167 -0.44 6.22 1.79
C ILE A 167 -0.52 5.14 2.88
N ALA A 168 -1.71 4.59 3.13
CA ALA A 168 -1.89 3.34 3.86
C ALA A 168 -2.61 2.31 2.99
N THR A 169 -2.03 1.11 2.84
CA THR A 169 -2.72 -0.01 2.20
C THR A 169 -3.39 -0.88 3.27
N VAL A 170 -4.71 -0.91 3.26
CA VAL A 170 -5.52 -1.39 4.39
C VAL A 170 -6.39 -2.57 3.96
N PRO A 171 -6.44 -3.69 4.71
CA PRO A 171 -7.38 -4.77 4.44
C PRO A 171 -8.84 -4.29 4.48
N TYR A 172 -9.70 -4.83 3.60
CA TYR A 172 -11.12 -4.42 3.50
C TYR A 172 -11.85 -4.47 4.86
N LYS A 173 -11.65 -5.52 5.65
CA LYS A 173 -12.22 -5.64 7.00
C LYS A 173 -11.87 -4.47 7.92
N VAL A 174 -10.64 -3.95 7.84
CA VAL A 174 -10.20 -2.81 8.66
C VAL A 174 -10.85 -1.53 8.16
N ILE A 175 -11.00 -1.35 6.84
CA ILE A 175 -11.74 -0.23 6.25
C ILE A 175 -13.20 -0.22 6.75
N GLU A 176 -13.86 -1.37 6.77
CA GLU A 176 -15.23 -1.47 7.32
C GLU A 176 -15.28 -1.12 8.81
N GLN A 177 -14.32 -1.58 9.60
CA GLN A 177 -14.22 -1.25 11.03
C GLN A 177 -14.06 0.25 11.28
N MET A 178 -13.32 0.97 10.42
CA MET A 178 -13.13 2.42 10.52
C MET A 178 -14.44 3.21 10.38
N THR A 179 -15.47 2.62 9.77
CA THR A 179 -16.79 3.29 9.62
C THR A 179 -17.67 3.17 10.87
N LYS A 180 -17.24 2.42 11.89
CA LYS A 180 -18.07 2.06 13.05
C LYS A 180 -17.66 2.83 14.29
N HIS A 181 -18.65 3.42 14.97
CA HIS A 181 -18.47 3.98 16.30
C HIS A 181 -19.81 3.95 17.05
N PRO A 182 -19.86 3.44 18.30
CA PRO A 182 -21.12 3.25 19.02
C PRO A 182 -21.87 4.56 19.26
N LEU A 183 -21.16 5.68 19.47
CA LEU A 183 -21.81 6.99 19.61
C LEU A 183 -22.37 7.52 18.29
N THR A 184 -21.81 7.13 17.14
CA THR A 184 -22.37 7.47 15.83
C THR A 184 -23.70 6.77 15.65
N ASP A 185 -23.77 5.48 15.94
CA ASP A 185 -25.00 4.69 15.84
C ASP A 185 -26.08 5.23 16.80
N GLN A 186 -25.71 5.51 18.06
CA GLN A 186 -26.62 6.13 19.04
C GLN A 186 -27.11 7.50 18.59
N GLY A 187 -26.23 8.32 18.00
CA GLY A 187 -26.59 9.63 17.46
C GLY A 187 -27.60 9.53 16.32
N ILE A 188 -27.37 8.62 15.37
CA ILE A 188 -28.27 8.38 14.23
C ILE A 188 -29.65 7.95 14.72
N ILE A 189 -29.72 6.98 15.64
CA ILE A 189 -30.99 6.51 16.21
C ILE A 189 -31.73 7.66 16.89
N LYS A 190 -31.03 8.41 17.75
CA LYS A 190 -31.62 9.56 18.44
C LYS A 190 -32.17 10.60 17.47
N PHE A 191 -31.41 10.96 16.42
CA PHE A 191 -31.86 11.94 15.43
C PHE A 191 -33.08 11.44 14.64
N GLN A 192 -33.12 10.15 14.29
CA GLN A 192 -34.30 9.56 13.66
C GLN A 192 -35.52 9.62 14.57
N ASP A 193 -35.38 9.28 15.85
CA ASP A 193 -36.48 9.31 16.81
C ASP A 193 -36.99 10.73 17.06
N ASP A 194 -36.09 11.70 17.21
CA ASP A 194 -36.46 13.10 17.41
C ASP A 194 -37.13 13.69 16.15
N TYR A 195 -36.66 13.31 14.95
CA TYR A 195 -37.32 13.70 13.70
C TYR A 195 -38.74 13.11 13.61
N ARG A 196 -38.90 11.81 13.85
CA ARG A 196 -40.20 11.12 13.80
C ARG A 196 -41.21 11.71 14.79
N LYS A 197 -40.77 12.10 16.00
CA LYS A 197 -41.63 12.73 17.00
C LYS A 197 -42.25 14.05 16.54
N VAL A 198 -41.53 14.82 15.72
CA VAL A 198 -41.96 16.16 15.28
C VAL A 198 -42.62 16.13 13.91
N PHE A 199 -42.09 15.35 12.97
CA PHE A 199 -42.46 15.40 11.56
C PHE A 199 -43.14 14.11 11.04
N GLY A 200 -43.15 13.03 11.83
CA GLY A 200 -43.61 11.70 11.38
C GLY A 200 -42.61 11.01 10.43
N ASP A 201 -43.04 9.92 9.79
CA ASP A 201 -42.21 9.10 8.87
C ASP A 201 -42.28 9.54 7.38
N LYS A 202 -42.76 10.77 7.09
CA LYS A 202 -42.89 11.29 5.73
C LYS A 202 -41.64 12.01 5.24
#